data_AF-A0A968Q6A3-F1
#
_entry.id   AF-A0A968Q6A3-F1
#
_cell.length_a   1.000
_cell.length_b   1.000
_cell.length_c   1.000
_cell.angle_alpha   90.00
_cell.angle_beta   90.00
_cell.angle_gamma   90.00
#
_symmetry.space_group_name_H-M   'P 1'
#
loop_
_entity.id
_entity.type
_entity.pdbx_description
1 polymer ?
#
loop_
_entity_poly.entity_id
_entity_poly.type
_entity_poly.pdbx_seq_one_letter_code
_entity_poly.pdbx_strand_id
1 'polypeptide(L)'
;MPVPLVSSSRLGRQREIVEVVLSHGWDYMRRLLAGGNADEPDLPPPAVLVNILTELGPVYVKLGQLLSTRPDLLPPAYIEALSSLQSTVVPVSPEVAEQQIRQYLPSPPEELFDQLDYRAIAAGSIAQTHRAILKTG
;
A
#
# COMPACT_ATOMS: atom_id res chain seq x y z
N MET A 1 -40.44 -1.01 13.35
CA MET A 1 -39.70 -1.96 12.49
C MET A 1 -38.21 -1.65 12.63
N PRO A 2 -37.45 -2.36 13.47
CA PRO A 2 -36.02 -2.09 13.61
C PRO A 2 -35.22 -2.85 12.54
N VAL A 3 -34.30 -2.14 11.89
CA VAL A 3 -33.27 -2.67 11.01
C VAL A 3 -32.25 -3.45 11.86
N PRO A 4 -31.78 -4.64 11.46
CA PRO A 4 -30.78 -5.35 12.25
C PRO A 4 -29.43 -4.64 12.15
N LEU A 5 -28.87 -4.28 13.31
CA LEU A 5 -27.48 -3.88 13.45
C LEU A 5 -26.60 -5.11 13.22
N VAL A 6 -25.92 -5.16 12.07
CA VAL A 6 -24.85 -6.13 11.84
C VAL A 6 -23.67 -5.74 12.73
N SER A 7 -23.71 -6.25 13.96
CA SER A 7 -22.55 -6.32 14.86
C SER A 7 -21.72 -7.54 14.46
N SER A 8 -20.92 -7.42 13.40
CA SER A 8 -19.80 -8.33 13.18
C SER A 8 -18.57 -7.75 13.87
N SER A 9 -18.16 -8.38 14.96
CA SER A 9 -16.97 -8.03 15.70
C SER A 9 -15.76 -8.06 14.76
N ARG A 10 -15.05 -6.93 14.65
CA ARG A 10 -13.81 -6.78 13.86
C ARG A 10 -12.72 -7.79 14.25
N LEU A 11 -12.89 -8.45 15.39
CA LEU A 11 -12.00 -9.46 15.97
C LEU A 11 -12.12 -10.85 15.32
N GLY A 12 -13.26 -11.19 14.70
CA GLY A 12 -13.46 -12.50 14.06
C GLY A 12 -12.67 -12.62 12.76
N ARG A 13 -12.79 -11.60 11.90
CA ARG A 13 -12.15 -11.58 10.58
C ARG A 13 -10.61 -11.51 10.65
N GLN A 14 -10.07 -10.87 11.68
CA GLN A 14 -8.61 -10.84 11.89
C GLN A 14 -8.08 -12.23 12.27
N ARG A 15 -8.81 -12.98 13.11
CA ARG A 15 -8.47 -14.36 13.44
C ARG A 15 -8.62 -15.29 12.24
N GLU A 16 -9.67 -15.10 11.45
CA GLU A 16 -9.92 -15.87 10.23
C GLU A 16 -8.82 -15.64 9.18
N ILE A 17 -8.33 -14.40 9.03
CA ILE A 17 -7.18 -14.08 8.16
C ILE A 17 -5.90 -14.73 8.71
N VAL A 18 -5.65 -14.65 10.02
CA VAL A 18 -4.51 -15.32 10.67
C VAL A 18 -4.61 -16.84 10.51
N GLU A 19 -5.80 -17.41 10.63
CA GLU A 19 -6.07 -18.84 10.53
C GLU A 19 -6.00 -19.35 9.09
N VAL A 20 -6.39 -18.53 8.10
CA VAL A 20 -6.20 -18.80 6.66
C VAL A 20 -4.71 -18.72 6.29
N VAL A 21 -3.98 -17.72 6.80
CA VAL A 21 -2.51 -17.60 6.64
C VAL A 21 -1.77 -18.78 7.30
N LEU A 22 -2.22 -19.22 8.48
CA LEU A 22 -1.63 -20.36 9.19
C LEU A 22 -2.01 -21.71 8.54
N SER A 23 -3.25 -21.88 8.09
CA SER A 23 -3.72 -23.14 7.49
C SER A 23 -3.18 -23.39 6.08
N HIS A 24 -2.99 -22.33 5.28
CA HIS A 24 -2.45 -22.46 3.92
C HIS A 24 -0.93 -22.23 3.85
N GLY A 25 -0.34 -21.52 4.83
CA GLY A 25 1.10 -21.34 4.95
C GLY A 25 1.84 -22.53 5.56
N TRP A 26 1.15 -23.40 6.31
CA TRP A 26 1.76 -24.55 6.98
C TRP A 26 2.22 -25.64 6.02
N ASP A 27 1.53 -25.86 4.90
CA ASP A 27 1.95 -26.84 3.89
C ASP A 27 3.08 -26.31 2.99
N TYR A 28 3.15 -25.00 2.75
CA TYR A 28 4.31 -24.35 2.13
C TYR A 28 5.53 -24.43 3.06
N MET A 29 5.36 -24.10 4.35
CA MET A 29 6.35 -24.32 5.41
C MET A 29 6.77 -25.79 5.48
N ARG A 30 5.84 -26.76 5.39
CA ARG A 30 6.17 -28.18 5.38
C ARG A 30 6.94 -28.60 4.15
N ARG A 31 6.62 -28.11 2.94
CA ARG A 31 7.37 -28.45 1.72
C ARG A 31 8.79 -27.89 1.75
N LEU A 32 8.94 -26.69 2.32
CA LEU A 32 10.25 -26.10 2.60
C LEU A 32 11.03 -26.92 3.64
N LEU A 33 10.37 -27.38 4.70
CA LEU A 33 10.95 -28.23 5.75
C LEU A 33 11.18 -29.70 5.32
N ALA A 34 10.42 -30.21 4.35
CA ALA A 34 10.47 -31.59 3.88
C ALA A 34 11.50 -31.83 2.78
N GLY A 35 12.26 -30.80 2.42
CA GLY A 35 13.53 -30.87 1.68
C GLY A 35 13.61 -31.92 0.57
N GLY A 36 13.57 -31.48 -0.68
CA GLY A 36 14.66 -31.91 -1.56
C GLY A 36 15.93 -31.21 -1.08
N ASN A 37 16.53 -31.73 0.00
CA ASN A 37 17.47 -31.05 0.90
C ASN A 37 16.96 -29.70 1.45
N ALA A 38 16.65 -29.70 2.74
CA ALA A 38 15.99 -28.62 3.47
C ALA A 38 16.95 -27.47 3.87
N ASP A 39 17.97 -27.19 3.07
CA ASP A 39 18.93 -26.14 3.34
C ASP A 39 18.76 -25.02 2.30
N GLU A 40 18.04 -24.00 2.75
CA GLU A 40 17.94 -22.66 2.18
C GLU A 40 16.96 -22.49 0.99
N PRO A 41 15.77 -21.87 1.20
CA PRO A 41 14.95 -21.44 0.08
C PRO A 41 15.72 -20.38 -0.72
N ASP A 42 16.10 -20.73 -1.93
CA ASP A 42 16.68 -19.78 -2.87
C ASP A 42 15.61 -18.72 -3.18
N LEU A 43 15.88 -17.47 -2.82
CA LEU A 43 14.97 -16.38 -3.13
C LEU A 43 14.84 -16.27 -4.64
N PRO A 44 13.63 -16.05 -5.20
CA PRO A 44 13.50 -15.82 -6.62
C PRO A 44 14.34 -14.59 -7.02
N PRO A 45 14.80 -14.49 -8.28
CA PRO A 45 15.57 -13.33 -8.73
C PRO A 45 14.85 -12.01 -8.37
N PRO A 46 15.58 -10.92 -8.05
CA PRO A 46 14.97 -9.68 -7.54
C PRO A 46 13.79 -9.15 -8.38
N ALA A 47 13.92 -9.15 -9.71
CA ALA A 47 12.85 -8.74 -10.61
C ALA A 47 11.63 -9.67 -10.59
N VAL A 48 11.85 -10.98 -10.42
CA VAL A 48 10.76 -11.97 -10.30
C VAL A 48 10.01 -11.76 -8.99
N LEU A 49 10.71 -11.47 -7.90
CA LEU A 49 10.08 -11.15 -6.62
C LEU A 49 9.18 -9.91 -6.72
N VAL A 50 9.65 -8.86 -7.39
CA VAL A 50 8.85 -7.64 -7.66
C VAL A 50 7.56 -7.97 -8.41
N ASN A 51 7.65 -8.79 -9.46
CA ASN A 51 6.47 -9.20 -10.24
C ASN A 51 5.48 -10.01 -9.38
N ILE A 52 5.97 -10.98 -8.61
CA ILE A 52 5.14 -11.78 -7.68
C ILE A 52 4.39 -10.85 -6.71
N LEU A 53 5.11 -9.93 -6.05
CA LEU A 53 4.49 -9.02 -5.09
C LEU A 53 3.49 -8.06 -5.73
N THR A 54 3.71 -7.66 -6.98
CA THR A 54 2.80 -6.82 -7.76
C THR A 54 1.53 -7.59 -8.13
N GLU A 55 1.66 -8.81 -8.66
CA GLU A 55 0.54 -9.67 -9.06
C GLU A 55 -0.32 -10.12 -7.87
N LEU A 56 0.30 -10.37 -6.71
CA LEU A 56 -0.41 -10.68 -5.47
C LEU A 56 -1.19 -9.46 -4.91
N GLY A 57 -0.90 -8.26 -5.39
CA GLY A 57 -1.71 -7.07 -5.18
C GLY A 57 -1.28 -6.17 -4.00
N PRO A 58 -2.11 -5.17 -3.64
CA PRO A 58 -1.68 -4.01 -2.86
C PRO A 58 -1.09 -4.30 -1.48
N VAL A 59 -1.50 -5.39 -0.82
CA VAL A 59 -0.95 -5.78 0.49
C VAL A 59 0.50 -6.25 0.35
N TYR A 60 0.80 -7.02 -0.68
CA TYR A 60 2.13 -7.57 -0.93
C TYR A 60 3.08 -6.53 -1.54
N VAL A 61 2.56 -5.60 -2.35
CA VAL A 61 3.30 -4.41 -2.77
C VAL A 61 3.78 -3.61 -1.55
N LYS A 62 2.91 -3.37 -0.56
CA LYS A 62 3.30 -2.70 0.69
C LYS A 62 4.33 -3.48 1.49
N LEU A 63 4.24 -4.81 1.53
CA LEU A 63 5.27 -5.66 2.15
C LEU A 63 6.62 -5.49 1.45
N GLY A 64 6.65 -5.51 0.11
CA GLY A 64 7.86 -5.26 -0.67
C GLY A 64 8.46 -3.88 -0.41
N GLN A 65 7.61 -2.85 -0.34
CA GLN A 65 8.02 -1.49 0.03
C GLN A 65 8.66 -1.46 1.43
N LEU A 66 8.05 -2.10 2.42
CA LEU A 66 8.62 -2.18 3.77
C LEU A 66 9.98 -2.90 3.77
N LEU A 67 10.08 -4.05 3.10
CA LEU A 67 11.32 -4.81 3.00
C LEU A 67 12.43 -4.03 2.29
N SER A 68 12.10 -3.19 1.30
CA SER A 68 13.07 -2.33 0.62
C SER A 68 13.74 -1.29 1.53
N THR A 69 13.21 -1.04 2.73
CA THR A 69 13.81 -0.12 3.71
C THR A 69 14.71 -0.82 4.73
N ARG A 70 14.91 -2.14 4.61
CA ARG A 70 15.64 -2.99 5.55
C ARG A 70 16.88 -3.62 4.92
N PRO A 71 17.96 -2.83 4.69
CA PRO A 71 19.20 -3.33 4.11
C PRO A 71 19.92 -4.37 4.99
N ASP A 72 19.50 -4.51 6.24
CA ASP A 72 19.93 -5.55 7.16
C ASP A 72 19.28 -6.92 6.90
N LEU A 73 18.20 -6.98 6.11
CA LEU A 73 17.44 -8.21 5.85
C LEU A 73 17.62 -8.75 4.42
N LEU A 74 18.00 -7.92 3.46
CA LEU A 74 18.06 -8.30 2.05
C LEU A 74 19.33 -7.79 1.37
N PRO A 75 19.90 -8.56 0.42
CA PRO A 75 21.04 -8.10 -0.37
C PRO A 75 20.69 -6.82 -1.18
N PRO A 76 21.68 -5.98 -1.51
CA PRO A 76 21.45 -4.71 -2.21
C PRO A 76 20.61 -4.82 -3.50
N ALA A 77 20.79 -5.88 -4.28
CA ALA A 77 20.02 -6.11 -5.51
C ALA A 77 18.51 -6.28 -5.27
N TYR A 78 18.12 -6.86 -4.13
CA TYR A 78 16.71 -6.98 -3.74
C TYR A 78 16.17 -5.66 -3.20
N ILE A 79 16.98 -4.92 -2.44
CA ILE A 79 16.60 -3.60 -1.95
C ILE A 79 16.28 -2.68 -3.13
N GLU A 80 17.18 -2.61 -4.12
CA GLU A 80 16.99 -1.80 -5.33
C GLU A 80 15.75 -2.22 -6.11
N ALA A 81 15.58 -3.52 -6.36
CA ALA A 81 14.41 -4.04 -7.07
C ALA A 81 13.10 -3.73 -6.32
N LEU A 82 13.04 -3.97 -5.02
CA LEU A 82 11.84 -3.71 -4.21
C LEU A 82 11.58 -2.22 -4.02
N SER A 83 12.61 -1.35 -4.06
CA SER A 83 12.41 0.10 -4.08
C SER A 83 11.63 0.55 -5.31
N SER A 84 11.70 -0.16 -6.45
CA SER A 84 10.85 0.13 -7.62
C SER A 84 9.35 -0.04 -7.34
N LEU A 85 8.96 -0.85 -6.35
CA LEU A 85 7.56 -1.00 -5.92
C LEU A 85 7.04 0.27 -5.23
N GLN A 86 7.92 1.16 -4.81
CA GLN A 86 7.56 2.51 -4.36
C GLN A 86 7.14 3.31 -5.61
N SER A 87 5.94 3.02 -6.11
CA SER A 87 5.35 3.75 -7.23
C SER A 87 5.24 5.22 -6.85
N THR A 88 5.95 6.06 -7.60
CA THR A 88 5.53 7.43 -7.79
C THR A 88 4.30 7.36 -8.69
N VAL A 89 3.12 7.35 -8.09
CA VAL A 89 1.89 7.43 -8.87
C VAL A 89 1.92 8.79 -9.55
N VAL A 90 1.75 8.82 -10.87
CA VAL A 90 1.65 10.08 -11.59
C VAL A 90 0.43 10.82 -11.03
N PRO A 91 0.60 12.03 -10.45
CA PRO A 91 -0.53 12.77 -9.93
C PRO A 91 -1.55 13.03 -11.04
N VAL A 92 -2.83 13.13 -10.68
CA VAL A 92 -3.81 13.68 -11.61
C VAL A 92 -3.45 15.13 -11.93
N SER A 93 -3.85 15.58 -13.11
CA SER A 93 -3.50 16.92 -13.56
C SER A 93 -4.09 17.99 -12.62
N PRO A 94 -3.44 19.17 -12.51
CA PRO A 94 -3.93 20.25 -11.66
C PRO A 94 -5.38 20.67 -11.96
N GLU A 95 -5.79 20.59 -13.22
CA GLU A 95 -7.14 20.95 -13.67
C GLU A 95 -8.19 19.96 -13.12
N VAL A 96 -7.88 18.67 -13.13
CA VAL A 96 -8.75 17.63 -12.54
C VAL A 96 -8.77 17.78 -11.02
N ALA A 97 -7.61 18.02 -10.40
CA ALA A 97 -7.52 18.23 -8.96
C ALA A 97 -8.35 19.45 -8.51
N GLU A 98 -8.28 20.57 -9.24
CA GLU A 98 -9.08 21.76 -8.97
C GLU A 98 -10.58 21.45 -9.02
N GLN A 99 -11.05 20.77 -10.07
CA GLN A 99 -12.46 20.40 -10.19
C GLN A 99 -12.94 19.54 -9.01
N GLN A 100 -12.17 18.51 -8.65
CA GLN A 100 -12.52 17.62 -7.55
C GLN A 100 -12.50 18.36 -6.20
N ILE A 101 -11.48 19.17 -5.94
CA ILE A 101 -11.37 19.93 -4.68
C ILE A 101 -12.57 20.87 -4.53
N ARG A 102 -12.92 21.62 -5.59
CA ARG A 102 -14.09 22.51 -5.57
C ARG A 102 -15.41 21.75 -5.36
N GLN A 103 -15.53 20.53 -5.87
CA GLN A 103 -16.73 19.71 -5.74
C GLN A 103 -16.97 19.22 -4.29
N TYR A 104 -15.89 18.91 -3.55
CA TYR A 104 -16.00 18.30 -2.21
C TYR A 104 -15.82 19.28 -1.05
N LEU A 105 -15.39 20.52 -1.31
CA LEU A 105 -15.32 21.56 -0.30
C LEU A 105 -16.70 22.20 -0.01
N PRO A 106 -16.97 22.64 1.23
CA PRO A 106 -18.24 23.25 1.60
C PRO A 106 -18.44 24.67 1.05
N SER A 107 -17.34 25.32 0.66
CA SER A 107 -17.28 26.69 0.12
C SER A 107 -16.19 26.75 -0.96
N PRO A 108 -16.18 27.79 -1.81
CA PRO A 108 -15.09 28.03 -2.74
C PRO A 108 -13.71 28.00 -2.03
N PRO A 109 -12.69 27.35 -2.61
CA PRO A 109 -11.33 27.32 -2.04
C PRO A 109 -10.80 28.70 -1.66
N GLU A 110 -11.14 29.74 -2.43
CA GLU A 110 -10.72 31.13 -2.22
C GLU A 110 -11.32 31.76 -0.96
N GLU A 111 -12.39 31.18 -0.40
CA GLU A 111 -12.96 31.61 0.89
C GLU A 111 -12.27 30.92 2.07
N LEU A 112 -11.73 29.72 1.86
CA LEU A 112 -11.18 28.87 2.93
C LEU A 112 -9.66 28.98 3.06
N PHE A 113 -8.95 29.11 1.95
CA PHE A 113 -7.49 29.08 1.88
C PHE A 113 -6.93 30.45 1.47
N ASP A 114 -5.83 30.85 2.10
CA ASP A 114 -4.98 31.95 1.63
C ASP A 114 -4.17 31.51 0.41
N GLN A 115 -3.69 30.26 0.43
CA GLN A 115 -2.98 29.64 -0.69
C GLN A 115 -3.40 28.19 -0.83
N LEU A 116 -3.60 27.73 -2.06
CA LEU A 116 -3.82 26.32 -2.39
C LEU A 116 -3.11 26.01 -3.71
N ASP A 117 -2.17 25.07 -3.67
CA ASP A 117 -1.45 24.60 -4.86
C ASP A 117 -2.14 23.35 -5.43
N TYR A 118 -2.69 23.48 -6.63
CA TYR A 118 -3.31 22.36 -7.35
C TYR A 118 -2.29 21.38 -7.94
N ARG A 119 -0.99 21.67 -7.88
CA ARG A 119 0.05 20.67 -8.13
C ARG A 119 0.25 19.80 -6.90
N ALA A 120 0.18 18.49 -7.07
CA ALA A 120 0.42 17.56 -5.99
C ALA A 120 1.89 17.58 -5.57
N ILE A 121 2.14 17.61 -4.25
CA ILE A 121 3.48 17.44 -3.68
C ILE A 121 3.86 15.97 -3.50
N ALA A 122 2.85 15.08 -3.48
CA ALA A 122 3.00 13.64 -3.42
C ALA A 122 1.74 12.97 -3.98
N ALA A 123 1.89 11.77 -4.54
CA ALA A 123 0.77 10.96 -5.01
C ALA A 123 1.00 9.50 -4.63
N GLY A 124 -0.05 8.87 -4.11
CA GLY A 124 -0.12 7.45 -3.78
C GLY A 124 -1.24 6.76 -4.56
N SER A 125 -1.40 5.46 -4.35
CA SER A 125 -2.29 4.62 -5.16
C SER A 125 -3.78 4.99 -5.12
N ILE A 126 -4.23 5.71 -4.09
CA ILE A 126 -5.66 6.04 -3.88
C ILE A 126 -5.89 7.55 -3.72
N ALA A 127 -4.84 8.31 -3.45
CA ALA A 127 -4.95 9.73 -3.12
C ALA A 127 -3.65 10.47 -3.45
N GLN A 128 -3.75 11.80 -3.56
CA GLN A 128 -2.62 12.70 -3.69
C GLN A 128 -2.70 13.84 -2.68
N THR A 129 -1.56 14.43 -2.35
CA THR A 129 -1.41 15.48 -1.34
C THR A 129 -1.09 16.80 -2.00
N HIS A 130 -1.79 17.85 -1.57
CA HIS A 130 -1.62 19.22 -2.04
C HIS A 130 -1.15 20.12 -0.89
N ARG A 131 -0.40 21.16 -1.22
CA ARG A 131 0.01 22.18 -0.25
C ARG A 131 -1.07 23.27 -0.17
N ALA A 132 -1.43 23.65 1.05
CA ALA A 132 -2.37 24.74 1.28
C ALA A 132 -2.02 25.52 2.57
N ILE A 133 -2.48 26.76 2.65
CA ILE A 133 -2.46 27.63 3.82
C ILE A 133 -3.89 28.10 4.05
N LEU A 134 -4.43 27.87 5.24
CA LEU A 134 -5.77 28.36 5.60
C LEU A 134 -5.73 29.88 5.80
N LYS A 135 -6.86 30.56 5.58
CA LYS A 135 -6.97 31.99 5.92
C LYS A 135 -6.77 32.29 7.40
N THR A 136 -6.93 31.29 8.26
CA THR A 136 -6.72 31.40 9.71
C THR A 136 -5.26 31.31 10.14
N GLY A 137 -4.34 30.99 9.23
CA GLY A 137 -2.99 30.50 9.58
C GLY A 137 -3.03 29.09 10.16
#